data_AF-A0A4R3UVM4-F1
#
_entry.id   AF-A0A4R3UVM4-F1
#
_cell.length_a   1.000
_cell.length_b   1.000
_cell.length_c   1.000
_cell.angle_alpha   90.00
_cell.angle_beta   90.00
_cell.angle_gamma   90.00
#
_symmetry.space_group_name_H-M   'P 1'
#
loop_
_entity.id
_entity.type
_entity.pdbx_description
1 polymer ?
#
loop_
_entity_poly.entity_id
_entity_poly.type
_entity_poly.pdbx_seq_one_letter_code
_entity_poly.pdbx_strand_id
1 'polypeptide(L)'
;MRLQQRAEVAQRFYRVLAFQRRVELETQAVRMFDETARAVEKRRAAGEDTRLDANVALVEAERARNQLATVQEQLIEARSALAVPLQLPPSGLPEVAGALEAARLPYSEGELLDLAQTQPRLRALASRQDSASARLQLERAARYPDVTVGLNVGREGAMDARERLTTLTVSLPLPLFKRNAAGIGVAATEAAQADIERRAAARNVPADIHALWVRLQSMQQRVDRLQLSVMPTLAKNEELSKKSLHAGQIGLMELILTNRQLIDARRDLVEALLDYQTTRLNLEAAAGWTVQP
;
A
#
# COMPACT_ATOMS: atom_id res chain seq x y z
N MET A 1 0.46 -5.82 12.37
CA MET A 1 -0.89 -5.25 12.20
C MET A 1 -0.90 -3.72 12.23
N ARG A 2 -0.57 -3.03 13.34
CA ARG A 2 -0.65 -1.54 13.39
C ARG A 2 0.16 -0.81 12.31
N LEU A 3 1.38 -1.26 12.02
CA LEU A 3 2.24 -0.69 10.97
C LEU A 3 1.64 -0.87 9.56
N GLN A 4 1.19 -2.07 9.23
CA GLN A 4 0.57 -2.37 7.94
C GLN A 4 -0.71 -1.55 7.74
N GLN A 5 -1.54 -1.43 8.78
CA GLN A 5 -2.75 -0.60 8.74
C GLN A 5 -2.42 0.89 8.52
N ARG A 6 -1.38 1.42 9.19
CA ARG A 6 -0.93 2.80 8.96
C ARG A 6 -0.42 3.02 7.54
N ALA A 7 0.40 2.10 7.02
CA ALA A 7 0.90 2.18 5.65
C ALA A 7 -0.23 2.10 4.62
N GLU A 8 -1.20 1.21 4.83
CA GLU A 8 -2.39 1.09 3.98
C GLU A 8 -3.24 2.35 3.98
N VAL A 9 -3.49 2.95 5.15
CA VAL A 9 -4.22 4.23 5.26
C VAL A 9 -3.44 5.35 4.58
N ALA A 10 -2.12 5.42 4.76
CA ALA A 10 -1.28 6.41 4.10
C ALA A 10 -1.28 6.26 2.57
N GLN A 11 -1.26 5.03 2.04
CA GLN A 11 -1.37 4.78 0.60
C GLN A 11 -2.72 5.24 0.05
N ARG A 12 -3.81 4.94 0.76
CA ARG A 12 -5.16 5.42 0.39
C ARG A 12 -5.22 6.94 0.43
N PHE A 13 -4.61 7.58 1.43
CA PHE A 13 -4.49 9.04 1.52
C PHE A 13 -3.80 9.64 0.30
N TYR A 14 -2.60 9.15 -0.07
CA TYR A 14 -1.88 9.67 -1.24
C TYR A 14 -2.62 9.40 -2.55
N ARG A 15 -3.37 8.28 -2.65
CA ARG A 15 -4.22 8.00 -3.81
C ARG A 15 -5.35 9.03 -3.95
N VAL A 16 -6.00 9.43 -2.85
CA VAL A 16 -7.00 10.52 -2.89
C VAL A 16 -6.33 11.84 -3.29
N LEU A 17 -5.19 12.18 -2.69
CA LEU A 17 -4.46 13.40 -3.00
C LEU A 17 -4.07 13.49 -4.49
N ALA A 18 -3.58 12.39 -5.06
CA ALA A 18 -3.25 12.30 -6.48
C ALA A 18 -4.48 12.49 -7.38
N PHE A 19 -5.62 11.86 -7.04
CA PHE A 19 -6.85 12.07 -7.83
C PHE A 19 -7.43 13.47 -7.69
N GLN A 20 -7.37 14.11 -6.51
CA GLN A 20 -7.73 15.53 -6.37
C GLN A 20 -6.88 16.39 -7.30
N ARG A 21 -5.56 16.16 -7.32
CA ARG A 21 -4.65 16.88 -8.23
C ARG A 21 -4.93 16.61 -9.71
N ARG A 22 -5.32 15.37 -10.06
CA ARG A 22 -5.74 15.04 -11.43
C ARG A 22 -7.05 15.74 -11.81
N VAL A 23 -8.05 15.81 -10.92
CA VAL A 23 -9.29 16.57 -11.19
C VAL A 23 -8.98 18.04 -11.48
N GLU A 24 -8.08 18.66 -10.70
CA GLU A 24 -7.64 20.04 -10.95
C GLU A 24 -6.98 20.19 -12.33
N LEU A 25 -6.11 19.25 -12.71
CA LEU A 25 -5.44 19.22 -14.01
C LEU A 25 -6.42 19.04 -15.17
N GLU A 26 -7.35 18.08 -15.07
CA GLU A 26 -8.35 17.83 -16.11
C GLU A 26 -9.33 19.00 -16.23
N THR A 27 -9.66 19.67 -15.14
CA THR A 27 -10.49 20.89 -15.16
C THR A 27 -9.77 22.02 -15.91
N GLN A 28 -8.45 22.14 -15.77
CA GLN A 28 -7.65 23.07 -16.56
C GLN A 28 -7.63 22.67 -18.04
N ALA A 29 -7.47 21.37 -18.35
CA ALA A 29 -7.48 20.86 -19.71
C ALA A 29 -8.82 21.14 -20.41
N VAL A 30 -9.96 20.88 -19.75
CA VAL A 30 -11.30 21.19 -20.29
C VAL A 30 -11.43 22.66 -20.64
N ARG A 31 -11.03 23.57 -19.72
CA ARG A 31 -11.09 25.02 -19.99
C ARG A 31 -10.27 25.41 -21.22
N MET A 32 -9.04 24.91 -21.30
CA MET A 32 -8.13 25.18 -22.42
C MET A 32 -8.69 24.68 -23.77
N PHE A 33 -9.21 23.46 -23.83
CA PHE A 33 -9.78 22.92 -25.08
C PHE A 33 -11.12 23.57 -25.45
N ASP A 34 -11.94 23.96 -24.47
CA ASP A 34 -13.18 24.71 -24.71
C ASP A 34 -12.91 26.10 -25.29
N GLU A 35 -11.92 26.81 -24.75
CA GLU A 35 -11.48 28.11 -25.29
C GLU A 35 -10.95 27.96 -26.71
N THR A 36 -10.16 26.91 -26.96
CA THR A 36 -9.65 26.59 -28.29
C THR A 36 -10.79 26.32 -29.27
N ALA A 37 -11.73 25.44 -28.93
CA ALA A 37 -12.88 25.12 -29.79
C ALA A 37 -13.73 26.36 -30.11
N ARG A 38 -13.96 27.25 -29.14
CA ARG A 38 -14.68 28.52 -29.35
C ARG A 38 -13.94 29.47 -30.29
N ALA A 39 -12.61 29.56 -30.18
CA ALA A 39 -11.81 30.42 -31.06
C ALA A 39 -11.87 29.92 -32.50
N VAL A 40 -11.77 28.61 -32.69
CA VAL A 40 -11.78 27.97 -34.02
C VAL A 40 -13.14 28.08 -34.69
N GLU A 41 -14.22 27.91 -33.93
CA GLU A 41 -15.57 28.07 -34.49
C GLU A 41 -15.82 29.51 -34.96
N LYS A 42 -15.31 30.51 -34.23
CA LYS A 42 -15.39 31.92 -34.66
C LYS A 42 -14.61 32.16 -35.97
N ARG A 43 -13.39 31.63 -36.08
CA ARG A 43 -12.56 31.77 -37.28
C ARG A 43 -13.14 31.01 -38.48
N ARG A 44 -13.73 29.84 -38.24
CA ARG A 44 -14.52 29.10 -39.25
C ARG A 44 -15.71 29.92 -39.74
N ALA A 45 -16.46 30.55 -38.84
CA ALA A 45 -17.59 31.41 -39.21
C ALA A 45 -17.15 32.65 -40.03
N ALA A 46 -15.92 33.13 -39.81
CA ALA A 46 -15.29 34.18 -40.60
C ALA A 46 -14.65 33.69 -41.92
N GLY A 47 -14.64 32.37 -42.17
CA GLY A 47 -14.06 31.75 -43.37
C GLY A 47 -12.54 31.53 -43.31
N GLU A 48 -11.90 31.73 -42.15
CA GLU A 48 -10.45 31.60 -41.99
C GLU A 48 -9.98 30.16 -41.68
N ASP A 49 -10.81 29.36 -40.99
CA ASP A 49 -10.52 27.98 -40.62
C ASP A 49 -11.49 27.00 -41.30
N THR A 50 -11.08 25.75 -41.48
CA THR A 50 -11.90 24.74 -42.15
C THR A 50 -12.94 24.11 -41.22
N ARG A 51 -13.96 23.45 -41.78
CA ARG A 51 -14.88 22.61 -41.00
C ARG A 51 -14.15 21.46 -40.29
N LEU A 52 -13.04 20.98 -40.86
CA LEU A 52 -12.22 19.93 -40.28
C LEU A 52 -11.56 20.44 -38.99
N ASP A 53 -10.97 21.63 -39.01
CA ASP A 53 -10.30 22.22 -37.84
C ASP A 53 -11.27 22.41 -36.67
N ALA A 54 -12.47 22.93 -36.95
CA ALA A 54 -13.53 23.09 -35.95
C ALA A 54 -13.98 21.75 -35.35
N ASN A 55 -14.17 20.72 -36.20
CA ASN A 55 -14.53 19.38 -35.73
C ASN A 55 -13.44 18.77 -34.85
N VAL A 56 -12.16 18.93 -35.20
CA VAL A 56 -11.06 18.41 -34.39
C VAL A 56 -11.00 19.09 -33.02
N ALA A 57 -11.11 20.42 -32.98
CA ALA A 57 -11.12 21.16 -31.71
C ALA A 57 -12.30 20.76 -30.82
N LEU A 58 -13.50 20.54 -31.42
CA LEU A 58 -14.67 20.04 -30.70
C LEU A 58 -14.44 18.63 -30.12
N VAL A 59 -13.86 17.72 -30.90
CA VAL A 59 -13.57 16.34 -30.44
C VAL A 59 -12.57 16.34 -29.28
N GLU A 60 -11.53 17.19 -29.31
CA GLU A 60 -10.59 17.30 -28.20
C GLU A 60 -11.23 17.89 -26.93
N ALA A 61 -12.14 18.86 -27.08
CA ALA A 61 -12.93 19.36 -25.95
C ALA A 61 -13.82 18.28 -25.32
N GLU A 62 -14.54 17.50 -26.13
CA GLU A 62 -15.35 16.39 -25.61
C GLU A 62 -14.50 15.30 -24.95
N ARG A 63 -13.33 14.99 -25.51
CA ARG A 63 -12.40 14.05 -24.90
C ARG A 63 -11.92 14.53 -23.53
N ALA A 64 -11.61 15.82 -23.40
CA ALA A 64 -11.21 16.40 -22.12
C ALA A 64 -12.33 16.33 -21.08
N ARG A 65 -13.59 16.58 -21.47
CA ARG A 65 -14.75 16.45 -20.56
C ARG A 65 -14.97 15.01 -20.11
N ASN A 66 -14.87 14.06 -21.03
CA ASN A 66 -14.96 12.64 -20.69
C ASN A 66 -13.85 12.23 -19.72
N GLN A 67 -12.61 12.69 -19.94
CA GLN A 67 -11.50 12.40 -19.05
C GLN A 67 -11.71 13.00 -17.65
N LEU A 68 -12.23 14.23 -17.55
CA LEU A 68 -12.58 14.84 -16.27
C LEU A 68 -13.64 14.02 -15.53
N ALA A 69 -14.71 13.58 -16.22
CA ALA A 69 -15.74 12.74 -15.62
C ALA A 69 -15.17 11.41 -15.08
N THR A 70 -14.32 10.73 -15.86
CA THR A 70 -13.64 9.50 -15.42
C THR A 70 -12.78 9.72 -14.17
N VAL A 71 -12.00 10.81 -14.13
CA VAL A 71 -11.14 11.09 -12.96
C VAL A 71 -11.96 11.49 -11.73
N GLN A 72 -13.10 12.16 -11.91
CA GLN A 72 -14.03 12.46 -10.81
C GLN A 72 -14.64 11.18 -10.22
N GLU A 73 -15.03 10.21 -11.06
CA GLU A 73 -15.50 8.90 -10.60
C GLU A 73 -14.39 8.17 -9.81
N GLN A 74 -13.16 8.16 -10.33
CA GLN A 74 -12.00 7.56 -9.65
C GLN A 74 -11.68 8.25 -8.32
N LEU A 75 -11.88 9.56 -8.21
CA LEU A 75 -11.74 10.29 -6.95
C LEU A 75 -12.79 9.84 -5.93
N ILE A 76 -14.05 9.67 -6.34
CA ILE A 76 -15.12 9.17 -5.46
C ILE A 76 -14.79 7.76 -4.96
N GLU A 77 -14.30 6.88 -5.83
CA GLU A 77 -13.85 5.53 -5.47
C GLU A 77 -12.70 5.59 -4.45
N ALA A 78 -11.67 6.40 -4.70
CA ALA A 78 -10.53 6.55 -3.80
C ALA A 78 -10.93 7.11 -2.44
N ARG A 79 -11.82 8.11 -2.40
CA ARG A 79 -12.34 8.69 -1.15
C ARG A 79 -13.17 7.67 -0.37
N SER A 80 -13.98 6.87 -1.07
CA SER A 80 -14.76 5.78 -0.47
C SER A 80 -13.84 4.71 0.12
N ALA A 81 -12.78 4.34 -0.59
CA ALA A 81 -11.78 3.42 -0.08
C ALA A 81 -11.07 3.98 1.16
N LEU A 82 -10.76 5.29 1.22
CA LEU A 82 -10.17 5.91 2.42
C LEU A 82 -11.16 6.00 3.59
N ALA A 83 -12.45 6.20 3.32
CA ALA A 83 -13.49 6.31 4.34
C ALA A 83 -13.64 5.03 5.19
N VAL A 84 -13.46 3.84 4.59
CA VAL A 84 -13.60 2.54 5.26
C VAL A 84 -12.72 2.39 6.50
N PRO A 85 -11.37 2.51 6.42
CA PRO A 85 -10.52 2.39 7.61
C PRO A 85 -10.70 3.56 8.60
N LEU A 86 -11.25 4.69 8.15
CA LEU A 86 -11.59 5.84 9.01
C LEU A 86 -12.99 5.75 9.63
N GLN A 87 -13.77 4.72 9.30
CA GLN A 87 -15.14 4.50 9.76
C GLN A 87 -16.07 5.69 9.47
N LEU A 88 -15.84 6.38 8.34
CA LEU A 88 -16.66 7.51 7.91
C LEU A 88 -17.91 7.03 7.14
N PRO A 89 -19.06 7.70 7.29
CA PRO A 89 -20.26 7.36 6.54
C PRO A 89 -20.13 7.70 5.05
N PRO A 90 -20.87 7.05 4.14
CA PRO A 90 -20.84 7.33 2.71
C PRO A 90 -21.20 8.78 2.33
N SER A 91 -21.98 9.46 3.16
CA SER A 91 -22.35 10.87 2.96
C SER A 91 -21.24 11.87 3.34
N GLY A 92 -20.18 11.42 4.01
CA GLY A 92 -19.08 12.25 4.52
C GLY A 92 -17.73 11.81 3.99
N LEU A 93 -17.62 11.63 2.66
CA LEU A 93 -16.36 11.23 2.03
C LEU A 93 -15.24 12.24 2.35
N PRO A 94 -14.06 11.80 2.80
CA PRO A 94 -13.00 12.72 3.22
C PRO A 94 -12.37 13.42 2.01
N GLU A 95 -11.94 14.67 2.20
CA GLU A 95 -10.95 15.33 1.34
C GLU A 95 -9.62 15.36 2.08
N VAL A 96 -8.52 15.33 1.33
CA VAL A 96 -7.19 15.35 1.92
C VAL A 96 -6.42 16.58 1.47
N ALA A 97 -5.56 17.07 2.35
CA ALA A 97 -4.66 18.18 2.08
C ALA A 97 -3.24 17.76 2.44
N GLY A 98 -2.28 18.04 1.55
CA GLY A 98 -0.89 17.67 1.71
C GLY A 98 -0.08 17.92 0.45
N ALA A 99 1.23 17.69 0.52
CA ALA A 99 2.13 17.81 -0.62
C ALA A 99 2.34 16.44 -1.29
N LEU A 100 2.15 16.40 -2.61
CA LEU A 100 2.48 15.25 -3.44
C LEU A 100 3.84 15.52 -4.09
N GLU A 101 4.92 15.22 -3.36
CA GLU A 101 6.30 15.59 -3.73
C GLU A 101 7.26 14.44 -3.48
N ALA A 102 8.36 14.38 -4.22
CA ALA A 102 9.45 13.45 -3.97
C ALA A 102 10.49 14.13 -3.06
N ALA A 103 10.36 13.96 -1.75
CA ALA A 103 11.22 14.58 -0.75
C ALA A 103 12.50 13.77 -0.48
N ARG A 104 13.54 14.44 0.04
CA ARG A 104 14.76 13.75 0.49
C ARG A 104 14.41 12.76 1.60
N LEU A 105 14.89 11.52 1.46
CA LEU A 105 14.68 10.47 2.46
C LEU A 105 15.52 10.75 3.71
N PRO A 106 14.98 10.58 4.92
CA PRO A 106 15.69 10.80 6.18
C PRO A 106 16.49 9.56 6.65
N TYR A 107 16.62 8.55 5.80
CA TYR A 107 17.24 7.26 6.12
C TYR A 107 18.00 6.71 4.90
N SER A 108 18.92 5.78 5.18
CA SER A 108 19.69 5.00 4.21
C SER A 108 19.20 3.56 4.11
N GLU A 109 19.58 2.85 3.05
CA GLU A 109 19.28 1.43 2.90
C GLU A 109 19.82 0.58 4.06
N GLY A 110 21.04 0.86 4.51
CA GLY A 110 21.68 0.15 5.61
C GLY A 110 20.89 0.28 6.92
N GLU A 111 20.43 1.48 7.25
CA GLU A 111 19.60 1.71 8.45
C GLU A 111 18.26 0.98 8.38
N LEU A 112 17.65 0.89 7.20
CA LEU A 112 16.40 0.14 7.01
C LEU A 112 16.63 -1.37 7.17
N LEU A 113 17.74 -1.91 6.66
CA LEU A 113 18.10 -3.31 6.81
C LEU A 113 18.37 -3.67 8.28
N ASP A 114 19.07 -2.81 9.01
CA ASP A 114 19.34 -3.00 10.44
C ASP A 114 18.04 -2.94 11.26
N LEU A 115 17.18 -1.95 10.98
CA LEU A 115 15.89 -1.82 11.64
C LEU A 115 15.01 -3.06 11.40
N ALA A 116 14.99 -3.56 10.17
CA ALA A 116 14.19 -4.72 9.77
C ALA A 116 14.54 -6.00 10.53
N GLN A 117 15.77 -6.16 11.02
CA GLN A 117 16.17 -7.31 11.85
C GLN A 117 15.49 -7.28 13.22
N THR A 118 15.19 -6.08 13.74
CA THR A 118 14.59 -5.89 15.07
C THR A 118 13.05 -5.85 15.04
N GLN A 119 12.45 -5.98 13.85
CA GLN A 119 11.01 -5.80 13.68
C GLN A 119 10.17 -6.82 14.47
N PRO A 120 8.99 -6.42 15.00
CA PRO A 120 8.12 -7.31 15.75
C PRO A 120 7.68 -8.57 14.99
N ARG A 121 7.56 -8.50 13.65
CA ARG A 121 7.15 -9.63 12.81
C ARG A 121 8.18 -10.75 12.82
N LEU A 122 9.48 -10.45 12.71
CA LEU A 122 10.53 -11.47 12.77
C LEU A 122 10.65 -12.06 14.18
N ARG A 123 10.48 -11.23 15.22
CA ARG A 123 10.42 -11.71 16.61
C ARG A 123 9.25 -12.67 16.83
N ALA A 124 8.07 -12.36 16.28
CA ALA A 124 6.91 -13.24 16.37
C ALA A 124 7.13 -14.60 15.68
N LEU A 125 7.86 -14.63 14.55
CA LEU A 125 8.24 -15.89 13.88
C LEU A 125 9.24 -16.70 14.72
N ALA A 126 10.19 -16.04 15.38
CA ALA A 126 11.09 -16.71 16.33
C ALA A 126 10.30 -17.34 17.50
N SER A 127 9.40 -16.57 18.13
CA SER A 127 8.55 -17.11 19.21
C SER A 127 7.61 -18.22 18.75
N ARG A 128 7.12 -18.19 17.50
CA ARG A 128 6.34 -19.29 16.92
C ARG A 128 7.18 -20.54 16.75
N GLN A 129 8.42 -20.42 16.29
CA GLN A 129 9.36 -21.55 16.23
C GLN A 129 9.59 -22.13 17.63
N ASP A 130 9.88 -21.29 18.62
CA ASP A 130 10.12 -21.73 19.99
C ASP A 130 8.90 -22.47 20.54
N SER A 131 7.69 -21.92 20.37
CA SER A 131 6.43 -22.54 20.76
C SER A 131 6.20 -23.90 20.08
N ALA A 132 6.46 -24.01 18.78
CA ALA A 132 6.30 -25.27 18.06
C ALA A 132 7.32 -26.32 18.52
N SER A 133 8.55 -25.89 18.83
CA SER A 133 9.59 -26.77 19.38
C SER A 133 9.23 -27.28 20.78
N ALA A 134 8.69 -26.42 21.65
CA ALA A 134 8.21 -26.80 22.98
C ALA A 134 7.01 -27.75 22.90
N ARG A 135 6.09 -27.53 21.95
CA ARG A 135 4.98 -28.44 21.69
C ARG A 135 5.45 -29.82 21.25
N LEU A 136 6.46 -29.89 20.36
CA LEU A 136 7.07 -31.17 19.99
C LEU A 136 7.71 -31.88 21.20
N GLN A 137 8.36 -31.14 22.11
CA GLN A 137 8.90 -31.71 23.34
C GLN A 137 7.79 -32.26 24.25
N LEU A 138 6.67 -31.53 24.39
CA LEU A 138 5.49 -31.98 25.13
C LEU A 138 4.91 -33.28 24.56
N GLU A 139 4.70 -33.36 23.24
CA GLU A 139 4.17 -34.57 22.60
C GLU A 139 5.12 -35.77 22.73
N ARG A 140 6.44 -35.53 22.74
CA ARG A 140 7.46 -36.54 23.02
C ARG A 140 7.45 -36.97 24.49
N ALA A 141 7.17 -36.06 25.41
CA ALA A 141 7.09 -36.30 26.85
C ALA A 141 5.80 -37.05 27.23
N ALA A 142 4.69 -36.82 26.51
CA ALA A 142 3.43 -37.54 26.67
C ALA A 142 3.50 -39.06 26.38
N ARG A 143 4.67 -39.57 25.96
CA ARG A 143 4.97 -41.01 25.94
C ARG A 143 5.21 -41.57 27.34
N TYR A 144 5.63 -40.73 28.28
CA TYR A 144 5.86 -41.10 29.66
C TYR A 144 4.56 -40.90 30.45
N PRO A 145 4.26 -41.80 31.39
CA PRO A 145 3.05 -41.71 32.18
C PRO A 145 3.15 -40.63 33.26
N ASP A 146 2.09 -39.87 33.46
CA ASP A 146 2.02 -38.85 34.51
C ASP A 146 1.73 -39.49 35.87
N VAL A 147 2.53 -39.17 36.89
CA VAL A 147 2.27 -39.58 38.27
C VAL A 147 1.32 -38.57 38.90
N THR A 148 0.11 -39.00 39.24
CA THR A 148 -0.87 -38.15 39.93
C THR A 148 -0.93 -38.54 41.40
N VAL A 149 -0.68 -37.56 42.28
CA VAL A 149 -0.82 -37.72 43.74
C VAL A 149 -2.03 -36.91 44.19
N GLY A 150 -2.98 -37.56 44.86
CA GLY A 150 -4.20 -36.96 45.38
C GLY A 150 -4.30 -37.09 46.89
N LEU A 151 -4.75 -36.04 47.57
CA LEU A 151 -5.09 -36.05 48.99
C LEU A 151 -6.57 -35.76 49.15
N ASN A 152 -7.32 -36.71 49.71
CA ASN A 152 -8.75 -36.57 49.95
C ASN A 152 -9.01 -36.63 51.46
N VAL A 153 -9.75 -35.66 51.98
CA VAL A 153 -10.19 -35.64 53.38
C VAL A 153 -11.70 -35.63 53.39
N GLY A 154 -12.29 -36.73 53.84
CA GLY A 154 -13.74 -36.95 53.83
C GLY A 154 -14.27 -37.38 55.20
N ARG A 155 -15.59 -37.47 55.31
CA ARG A 155 -16.27 -38.14 56.42
C ARG A 155 -17.10 -39.26 55.83
N GLU A 156 -16.95 -40.46 56.38
CA GLU A 156 -17.64 -41.67 55.91
C GLU A 156 -18.31 -42.32 57.13
N GLY A 157 -19.60 -42.70 57.01
CA GLY A 157 -20.37 -43.31 58.11
C GLY A 157 -21.83 -42.87 58.16
N ALA A 158 -22.70 -43.67 58.80
CA ALA A 158 -24.10 -43.31 59.07
C ALA A 158 -24.19 -42.07 59.99
N MET A 159 -25.35 -41.39 60.03
CA MET A 159 -25.52 -40.06 60.67
C MET A 159 -24.93 -39.91 62.10
N ASP A 160 -24.80 -41.02 62.84
CA ASP A 160 -24.32 -41.04 64.23
C ASP A 160 -22.85 -41.49 64.42
N ALA A 161 -22.16 -41.96 63.36
CA ALA A 161 -20.75 -42.35 63.40
C ALA A 161 -19.91 -41.41 62.52
N ARG A 162 -19.12 -40.53 63.17
CA ARG A 162 -18.38 -39.45 62.50
C ARG A 162 -16.89 -39.77 62.45
N GLU A 163 -16.49 -40.66 61.55
CA GLU A 163 -15.08 -40.93 61.30
C GLU A 163 -14.53 -39.97 60.24
N ARG A 164 -13.40 -39.34 60.56
CA ARG A 164 -12.68 -38.46 59.63
C ARG A 164 -11.63 -39.30 58.92
N LEU A 165 -11.81 -39.51 57.63
CA LEU A 165 -10.90 -40.29 56.80
C LEU A 165 -10.00 -39.34 56.00
N THR A 166 -8.69 -39.62 56.01
CA THR A 166 -7.71 -38.95 55.14
C THR A 166 -7.05 -40.00 54.26
N THR A 167 -7.23 -39.87 52.96
CA THR A 167 -6.76 -40.84 51.96
C THR A 167 -5.74 -40.18 51.05
N LEU A 168 -4.55 -40.78 50.96
CA LEU A 168 -3.52 -40.44 49.96
C LEU A 168 -3.62 -41.44 48.81
N THR A 169 -3.83 -40.95 47.59
CA THR A 169 -3.87 -41.76 46.37
C THR A 169 -2.68 -41.43 45.49
N VAL A 170 -2.03 -42.45 44.94
CA VAL A 170 -1.01 -42.31 43.89
C VAL A 170 -1.48 -43.13 42.70
N SER A 171 -1.62 -42.49 41.54
CA SER A 171 -2.06 -43.13 40.29
C SER A 171 -1.00 -42.95 39.21
N LEU A 172 -0.66 -44.04 38.52
CA LEU A 172 0.29 -44.06 37.41
C LEU A 172 -0.32 -44.88 36.26
N PRO A 173 -0.92 -44.25 35.24
CA PRO A 173 -1.48 -44.97 34.11
C PRO A 173 -0.34 -45.51 33.23
N LEU A 174 -0.28 -46.82 32.96
CA LEU A 174 0.77 -47.41 32.12
C LEU A 174 0.30 -47.57 30.66
N PRO A 175 0.72 -46.73 29.71
CA PRO A 175 0.30 -46.84 28.31
C PRO A 175 1.05 -47.99 27.61
N LEU A 176 0.48 -49.19 27.58
CA LEU A 176 1.12 -50.37 26.96
C LEU A 176 1.18 -50.28 25.42
N PHE A 177 0.24 -49.58 24.77
CA PHE A 177 0.11 -49.52 23.30
C PHE A 177 0.01 -48.10 22.71
N LYS A 178 -0.11 -47.04 23.53
CA LYS A 178 -0.23 -45.65 23.07
C LYS A 178 1.11 -44.93 23.15
N ARG A 179 1.89 -44.95 22.06
CA ARG A 179 3.20 -44.26 21.95
C ARG A 179 3.13 -42.84 21.39
N ASN A 180 1.92 -42.27 21.28
CA ASN A 180 1.65 -40.94 20.75
C ASN A 180 2.33 -40.62 19.39
N ALA A 181 2.50 -41.61 18.52
CA ALA A 181 3.26 -41.44 17.27
C ALA A 181 2.63 -40.41 16.33
N ALA A 182 1.29 -40.34 16.27
CA ALA A 182 0.57 -39.37 15.47
C ALA A 182 0.74 -37.93 15.98
N GLY A 183 0.60 -37.70 17.30
CA GLY A 183 0.81 -36.39 17.92
C GLY A 183 2.23 -35.88 17.72
N ILE A 184 3.22 -36.77 17.88
CA ILE A 184 4.63 -36.46 17.60
C ILE A 184 4.84 -36.11 16.11
N GLY A 185 4.23 -36.88 15.19
CA GLY A 185 4.34 -36.63 13.75
C GLY A 185 3.78 -35.26 13.35
N VAL A 186 2.60 -34.90 13.86
CA VAL A 186 1.99 -33.58 13.63
C VAL A 186 2.88 -32.47 14.21
N ALA A 187 3.26 -32.56 15.48
CA ALA A 187 4.08 -31.53 16.13
C ALA A 187 5.49 -31.41 15.51
N ALA A 188 6.05 -32.49 15.00
CA ALA A 188 7.33 -32.45 14.28
C ALA A 188 7.21 -31.69 12.95
N THR A 189 6.09 -31.89 12.25
CA THR A 189 5.79 -31.20 11.00
C THR A 189 5.52 -29.71 11.26
N GLU A 190 4.75 -29.37 12.31
CA GLU A 190 4.54 -27.98 12.74
C GLU A 190 5.85 -27.28 13.11
N ALA A 191 6.75 -27.95 13.84
CA ALA A 191 8.07 -27.41 14.18
C ALA A 191 8.96 -27.18 12.95
N ALA A 192 8.97 -28.13 12.01
CA ALA A 192 9.69 -28.00 10.75
C ALA A 192 9.14 -26.84 9.90
N GLN A 193 7.81 -26.72 9.81
CA GLN A 193 7.16 -25.61 9.12
C GLN A 193 7.53 -24.27 9.74
N ALA A 194 7.48 -24.13 11.07
CA ALA A 194 7.81 -22.88 11.75
C ALA A 194 9.29 -22.47 11.55
N ASP A 195 10.23 -23.43 11.53
CA ASP A 195 11.63 -23.18 11.20
C ASP A 195 11.81 -22.72 9.75
N ILE A 196 11.14 -23.37 8.79
CA ILE A 196 11.17 -22.97 7.37
C ILE A 196 10.59 -21.55 7.21
N GLU A 197 9.45 -21.25 7.84
CA GLU A 197 8.82 -19.92 7.79
C GLU A 197 9.76 -18.82 8.32
N ARG A 198 10.41 -19.06 9.47
CA ARG A 198 11.37 -18.10 10.03
C ARG A 198 12.57 -17.91 9.11
N ARG A 199 13.19 -18.99 8.60
CA ARG A 199 14.35 -18.91 7.71
C ARG A 199 14.00 -18.22 6.39
N ALA A 200 12.81 -18.49 5.86
CA ALA A 200 12.30 -17.80 4.66
C ALA A 200 12.14 -16.31 4.93
N ALA A 201 11.50 -15.92 6.03
CA ALA A 201 11.33 -14.51 6.37
C ALA A 201 12.67 -13.78 6.61
N ALA A 202 13.64 -14.43 7.25
CA ALA A 202 14.97 -13.87 7.47
C ALA A 202 15.74 -13.60 6.17
N ARG A 203 15.46 -14.36 5.09
CA ARG A 203 16.05 -14.13 3.76
C ARG A 203 15.24 -13.15 2.92
N ASN A 204 13.92 -13.28 2.94
CA ASN A 204 13.04 -12.51 2.05
C ASN A 204 12.97 -11.04 2.47
N VAL A 205 12.93 -10.74 3.77
CA VAL A 205 12.80 -9.35 4.25
C VAL A 205 13.94 -8.45 3.71
N PRO A 206 15.23 -8.81 3.84
CA PRO A 206 16.31 -8.01 3.25
C PRO A 206 16.20 -7.87 1.72
N ALA A 207 15.82 -8.95 1.03
CA ALA A 207 15.66 -8.93 -0.42
C ALA A 207 14.52 -8.00 -0.87
N ASP A 208 13.39 -8.03 -0.17
CA ASP A 208 12.24 -7.16 -0.41
C ASP A 208 12.60 -5.68 -0.18
N ILE A 209 13.35 -5.38 0.89
CA ILE A 209 13.84 -4.03 1.19
C ILE A 209 14.77 -3.54 0.09
N HIS A 210 15.74 -4.34 -0.33
CA HIS A 210 16.65 -3.98 -1.40
C HIS A 210 15.91 -3.71 -2.73
N ALA A 211 14.97 -4.59 -3.10
CA ALA A 211 14.18 -4.41 -4.32
C ALA A 211 13.32 -3.13 -4.27
N LEU A 212 12.70 -2.84 -3.12
CA LEU A 212 11.91 -1.62 -2.92
C LEU A 212 12.80 -0.36 -2.90
N TRP A 213 14.00 -0.45 -2.35
CA TRP A 213 14.98 0.65 -2.34
C TRP A 213 15.40 1.03 -3.76
N VAL A 214 15.86 0.05 -4.56
CA VAL A 214 16.25 0.26 -5.95
C VAL A 214 15.06 0.81 -6.77
N ARG A 215 13.86 0.27 -6.55
CA ARG A 215 12.65 0.78 -7.20
C ARG A 215 12.37 2.25 -6.82
N LEU A 216 12.50 2.62 -5.56
CA LEU A 216 12.28 3.98 -5.09
C LEU A 216 13.29 4.96 -5.71
N GLN A 217 14.56 4.57 -5.80
CA GLN A 217 15.59 5.38 -6.47
C GLN A 217 15.27 5.60 -7.95
N SER A 218 14.81 4.55 -8.65
CA SER A 218 14.35 4.67 -10.05
C SER A 218 13.15 5.62 -10.19
N MET A 219 12.17 5.54 -9.28
CA MET A 219 11.03 6.45 -9.26
C MET A 219 11.45 7.91 -8.99
N GLN A 220 12.41 8.13 -8.08
CA GLN A 220 12.97 9.47 -7.85
C GLN A 220 13.58 10.04 -9.14
N GLN A 221 14.42 9.27 -9.84
CA GLN A 221 15.03 9.71 -11.10
C GLN A 221 13.98 10.00 -12.18
N ARG A 222 12.89 9.24 -12.24
CA ARG A 222 11.77 9.49 -13.15
C ARG A 222 11.09 10.82 -12.82
N VAL A 223 10.79 11.07 -11.54
CA VAL A 223 10.20 12.34 -11.08
C VAL A 223 11.13 13.50 -11.41
N ASP A 224 12.42 13.39 -11.10
CA ASP A 224 13.41 14.44 -11.36
C ASP A 224 13.49 14.77 -12.86
N ARG A 225 13.50 13.75 -13.73
CA ARG A 225 13.52 13.96 -15.19
C ARG A 225 12.26 14.68 -15.68
N LEU A 226 11.09 14.29 -15.17
CA LEU A 226 9.82 14.94 -15.52
C LEU A 226 9.81 16.39 -15.05
N GLN A 227 10.18 16.66 -13.79
CA GLN A 227 10.13 17.99 -13.17
C GLN A 227 11.21 18.95 -13.70
N LEU A 228 12.45 18.48 -13.83
CA LEU A 228 13.61 19.34 -14.11
C LEU A 228 13.92 19.46 -15.60
N SER A 229 13.49 18.52 -16.44
CA SER A 229 13.80 18.52 -17.88
C SER A 229 12.55 18.61 -18.75
N VAL A 230 11.56 17.73 -18.55
CA VAL A 230 10.39 17.65 -19.44
C VAL A 230 9.43 18.81 -19.23
N MET A 231 9.03 19.10 -17.99
CA MET A 231 8.06 20.17 -17.68
C MET A 231 8.52 21.56 -18.14
N PRO A 232 9.77 22.00 -17.87
CA PRO A 232 10.21 23.33 -18.29
C PRO A 232 10.31 23.45 -19.82
N THR A 233 10.73 22.37 -20.49
CA THR A 233 10.82 22.33 -21.96
C THR A 233 9.43 22.42 -22.59
N LEU A 234 8.45 21.65 -22.09
CA LEU A 234 7.08 21.70 -22.60
C LEU A 234 6.39 23.03 -22.30
N ALA A 235 6.63 23.64 -21.14
CA ALA A 235 6.12 24.98 -20.84
C ALA A 235 6.67 26.04 -21.79
N LYS A 236 7.97 25.96 -22.13
CA LYS A 236 8.58 26.84 -23.13
C LYS A 236 8.01 26.60 -24.54
N ASN A 237 7.79 25.34 -24.91
CA ASN A 237 7.17 24.99 -26.19
C ASN A 237 5.74 25.52 -26.28
N GLU A 238 4.96 25.42 -25.21
CA GLU A 238 3.60 26.01 -25.15
C GLU A 238 3.64 27.52 -25.42
N GLU A 239 4.56 28.25 -24.78
CA GLU A 239 4.70 29.70 -24.98
C GLU A 239 5.13 30.05 -26.42
N LEU A 240 6.09 29.31 -26.97
CA LEU A 240 6.55 29.49 -28.35
C LEU A 240 5.45 29.17 -29.35
N SER A 241 4.74 28.05 -29.19
CA SER A 241 3.61 27.67 -30.04
C SER A 241 2.51 28.73 -30.01
N LYS A 242 2.19 29.31 -28.84
CA LYS A 242 1.25 30.43 -28.76
C LYS A 242 1.73 31.63 -29.59
N LYS A 243 3.00 32.04 -29.46
CA LYS A 243 3.56 33.17 -30.23
C LYS A 243 3.58 32.89 -31.73
N SER A 244 4.01 31.70 -32.14
CA SER A 244 4.07 31.28 -33.54
C SER A 244 2.67 31.21 -34.17
N LEU A 245 1.64 30.80 -33.42
CA LEU A 245 0.25 30.81 -33.90
C LEU A 245 -0.24 32.25 -34.16
N HIS A 246 0.04 33.18 -33.23
CA HIS A 246 -0.33 34.60 -33.41
C HIS A 246 0.41 35.24 -34.60
N ALA A 247 1.63 34.79 -34.88
CA ALA A 247 2.41 35.22 -36.04
C ALA A 247 2.04 34.50 -37.35
N GLY A 248 1.08 33.55 -37.33
CA GLY A 248 0.69 32.75 -38.50
C GLY A 248 1.76 31.76 -38.98
N GLN A 249 2.77 31.47 -38.16
CA GLN A 249 3.89 30.58 -38.51
C GLN A 249 3.58 29.10 -38.30
N ILE A 250 2.62 28.78 -37.42
CA ILE A 250 2.13 27.42 -37.18
C ILE A 250 0.60 27.42 -37.28
N GLY A 251 0.04 26.25 -37.57
CA GLY A 251 -1.40 26.02 -37.55
C GLY A 251 -1.93 25.74 -36.14
N LEU A 252 -3.25 25.82 -35.99
CA LEU A 252 -3.95 25.46 -34.75
C LEU A 252 -3.66 24.02 -34.30
N MET A 253 -3.56 23.09 -35.25
CA MET A 253 -3.32 21.67 -34.94
C MET A 253 -2.01 21.46 -34.16
N GLU A 254 -0.97 22.23 -34.49
CA GLU A 254 0.32 22.18 -33.82
C GLU A 254 0.23 22.74 -32.39
N LEU A 255 -0.59 23.76 -32.16
CA LEU A 255 -0.89 24.24 -30.81
C LEU A 255 -1.65 23.17 -29.99
N ILE A 256 -2.68 22.54 -30.57
CA ILE A 256 -3.44 21.46 -29.92
C ILE A 256 -2.51 20.31 -29.53
N LEU A 257 -1.62 19.89 -30.44
CA LEU A 257 -0.63 18.85 -30.17
C LEU A 257 0.32 19.23 -29.02
N THR A 258 0.83 20.46 -29.02
CA THR A 258 1.72 20.97 -27.96
C THR A 258 1.02 20.96 -26.61
N ASN A 259 -0.22 21.47 -26.56
CA ASN A 259 -1.04 21.49 -25.35
C ASN A 259 -1.33 20.09 -24.82
N ARG A 260 -1.62 19.13 -25.71
CA ARG A 260 -1.82 17.74 -25.35
C ARG A 260 -0.57 17.13 -24.71
N GLN A 261 0.61 17.34 -25.31
CA GLN A 261 1.88 16.86 -24.76
C GLN A 261 2.14 17.42 -23.36
N LEU A 262 1.83 18.70 -23.13
CA LEU A 262 1.97 19.31 -21.81
C LEU A 262 1.03 18.68 -20.78
N ILE A 263 -0.25 18.49 -21.12
CA ILE A 263 -1.22 17.86 -20.22
C ILE A 263 -0.82 16.41 -19.93
N ASP A 264 -0.45 15.64 -20.95
CA ASP A 264 -0.01 14.23 -20.81
C ASP A 264 1.21 14.14 -19.89
N ALA A 265 2.21 14.99 -20.08
CA ALA A 265 3.39 14.97 -19.23
C ALA A 265 3.10 15.45 -17.79
N ARG A 266 2.12 16.33 -17.57
CA ARG A 266 1.64 16.67 -16.21
C ARG A 266 0.90 15.50 -15.56
N ARG A 267 0.14 14.70 -16.32
CA ARG A 267 -0.49 13.46 -15.82
C ARG A 267 0.58 12.45 -15.41
N ASP A 268 1.58 12.23 -16.27
CA ASP A 268 2.70 11.33 -16.00
C ASP A 268 3.46 11.73 -14.73
N LEU A 269 3.61 13.04 -14.48
CA LEU A 269 4.25 13.54 -13.27
C LEU A 269 3.43 13.21 -12.01
N VAL A 270 2.11 13.45 -12.03
CA VAL A 270 1.24 13.12 -10.89
C VAL A 270 1.25 11.62 -10.60
N GLU A 271 1.24 10.78 -11.64
CA GLU A 271 1.34 9.33 -11.50
C GLU A 271 2.71 8.90 -10.95
N ALA A 272 3.81 9.43 -11.48
CA ALA A 272 5.16 9.14 -11.00
C ALA A 272 5.34 9.53 -9.52
N LEU A 273 4.74 10.64 -9.09
CA LEU A 273 4.75 11.06 -7.69
C LEU A 273 3.93 10.13 -6.79
N LEU A 274 2.77 9.65 -7.26
CA LEU A 274 1.97 8.67 -6.52
C LEU A 274 2.72 7.33 -6.40
N ASP A 275 3.36 6.87 -7.46
CA ASP A 275 4.17 5.65 -7.48
C ASP A 275 5.35 5.76 -6.53
N TYR A 276 6.03 6.91 -6.52
CA TYR A 276 7.09 7.22 -5.57
C TYR A 276 6.59 7.12 -4.13
N GLN A 277 5.48 7.78 -3.81
CA GLN A 277 4.92 7.79 -2.46
C GLN A 277 4.48 6.39 -2.00
N THR A 278 3.82 5.65 -2.89
CA THR A 278 3.38 4.27 -2.60
C THR A 278 4.59 3.34 -2.38
N THR A 279 5.63 3.46 -3.20
CA THR A 279 6.86 2.68 -3.06
C THR A 279 7.59 3.03 -1.75
N ARG A 280 7.67 4.32 -1.41
CA ARG A 280 8.25 4.79 -0.14
C ARG A 280 7.52 4.18 1.05
N LEU A 281 6.19 4.25 1.08
CA LEU A 281 5.40 3.69 2.17
C LEU A 281 5.53 2.16 2.29
N ASN A 282 5.64 1.45 1.15
CA ASN A 282 5.89 0.01 1.16
C ASN A 282 7.28 -0.32 1.71
N LEU A 283 8.31 0.44 1.32
CA LEU A 283 9.67 0.30 1.82
C LEU A 283 9.73 0.53 3.34
N GLU A 284 9.15 1.64 3.81
CA GLU A 284 9.07 1.98 5.23
C GLU A 284 8.33 0.88 6.00
N ALA A 285 7.20 0.39 5.49
CA ALA A 285 6.43 -0.68 6.13
C ALA A 285 7.19 -2.02 6.17
N ALA A 286 7.95 -2.35 5.13
CA ALA A 286 8.76 -3.57 5.05
C ALA A 286 9.94 -3.53 6.03
N ALA A 287 10.57 -2.36 6.19
CA ALA A 287 11.66 -2.14 7.14
C ALA A 287 11.16 -1.99 8.59
N GLY A 288 9.87 -1.70 8.78
CA GLY A 288 9.31 -1.36 10.09
C GLY A 288 9.63 0.06 10.53
N TRP A 289 9.94 0.94 9.58
CA TRP A 289 10.16 2.37 9.83
C TRP A 289 8.87 3.02 10.31
N THR A 290 8.97 3.76 11.40
CA THR A 290 7.93 4.68 11.86
C THR A 290 8.51 6.07 11.84
N VAL A 291 7.83 7.01 11.20
CA VAL A 291 8.10 8.43 11.39
C VAL A 291 8.03 8.71 12.89
N GLN A 292 9.19 9.02 13.49
CA GLN A 292 9.23 9.53 14.87
C GLN A 292 8.46 10.86 14.87
N PRO A 293 7.56 11.08 15.84
CA PRO A 293 6.78 12.31 15.94
C PRO A 293 7.66 13.55 16.10
#